data_AF-C7MXE4-F1
#
_entry.id   AF-C7MXE4-F1
#
_cell.length_a   1.000
_cell.length_b   1.000
_cell.length_c   1.000
_cell.angle_alpha   90.00
_cell.angle_beta   90.00
_cell.angle_gamma   90.00
#
_symmetry.space_group_name_H-M   'P 1'
#
loop_
_entity.id
_entity.type
_entity.pdbx_description
1 polymer ?
#
loop_
_entity_poly.entity_id
_entity_poly.type
_entity_poly.pdbx_seq_one_letter_code
_entity_poly.pdbx_strand_id
1 'polypeptide(L)'
;MVSWNDVEEWDADGVAAVGDALVKARNAIVELEDELTDSASPEEWTGPSAESARQNLAKYRQDLETLVTEVAAMVATVDTVEDAVRQLRRDIDEAKGLAATHGFRIDDGRIVEPEGEAGADTASVKSDLVERVDSILAKAKEVDTDLATMLDKVLADKISDEGATTLAQAAEVGEERVRLDRILEDYQVDPDPDGLVNFFGKTITKSEAELLDDIGLLGIKDMYDIQNKAFETAEERFEGQDSNDSHQDAFRHAYWNALMTQRFGEEWAEQYGTAHERLPGNPADREAMDLYNNEVGRKIAVDNPDADPKKLADLVEQAVKDGRMVVIDENGELAYSDDVAEGKTGRADDPAPEKEGGDVAGSHTSGGSGDNSGDYDWGS
;
A
#
# COMPACT_ATOMS: atom_id res chain seq x y z
N MET A 1 26.24 -3.96 -12.10
CA MET A 1 26.46 -4.68 -10.83
C MET A 1 26.29 -3.62 -9.78
N VAL A 2 25.19 -3.69 -9.05
CA VAL A 2 24.83 -2.71 -8.01
C VAL A 2 25.79 -2.87 -6.83
N SER A 3 26.42 -1.78 -6.41
CA SER A 3 27.28 -1.73 -5.23
C SER A 3 26.56 -1.16 -4.02
N TRP A 4 27.10 -1.38 -2.82
CA TRP A 4 26.53 -0.87 -1.58
C TRP A 4 26.41 0.66 -1.60
N ASN A 5 27.42 1.36 -2.11
CA ASN A 5 27.39 2.81 -2.24
C ASN A 5 26.34 3.28 -3.25
N ASP A 6 26.07 2.50 -4.31
CA ASP A 6 25.00 2.84 -5.25
C ASP A 6 23.64 2.82 -4.55
N VAL A 7 23.33 1.77 -3.78
CA VAL A 7 22.06 1.64 -3.04
C VAL A 7 21.93 2.72 -1.95
N GLU A 8 23.06 3.15 -1.36
CA GLU A 8 23.07 4.27 -0.43
C GLU A 8 22.74 5.63 -1.07
N GLU A 9 22.88 5.75 -2.38
CA GLU A 9 22.54 6.97 -3.13
C GLU A 9 21.17 6.89 -3.80
N TRP A 10 20.48 5.74 -3.74
CA TRP A 10 19.15 5.59 -4.29
C TRP A 10 18.13 6.46 -3.54
N ASP A 11 17.32 7.18 -4.33
CA ASP A 11 16.40 8.21 -3.89
C ASP A 11 14.96 7.80 -4.20
N ALA A 12 14.28 7.24 -3.19
CA ALA A 12 12.89 6.81 -3.32
C ALA A 12 11.94 7.98 -3.62
N ASP A 13 12.18 9.17 -3.06
CA ASP A 13 11.33 10.34 -3.31
C ASP A 13 11.48 10.83 -4.76
N GLY A 14 12.69 10.71 -5.31
CA GLY A 14 12.94 10.93 -6.73
C GLY A 14 12.19 9.94 -7.63
N VAL A 15 12.10 8.67 -7.23
CA VAL A 15 11.32 7.64 -7.94
C VAL A 15 9.82 7.93 -7.84
N ALA A 16 9.32 8.27 -6.65
CA ALA A 16 7.92 8.66 -6.40
C ALA A 16 7.49 9.83 -7.29
N ALA A 17 8.33 10.87 -7.39
CA ALA A 17 8.05 12.04 -8.23
C ALA A 17 7.96 11.68 -9.74
N VAL A 18 8.66 10.64 -10.19
CA VAL A 18 8.52 10.11 -11.56
C VAL A 18 7.20 9.35 -11.69
N GLY A 19 6.83 8.53 -10.70
CA GLY A 19 5.53 7.84 -10.62
C GLY A 19 4.36 8.82 -10.74
N ASP A 20 4.36 9.87 -9.93
CA ASP A 20 3.37 10.97 -9.97
C ASP A 20 3.24 11.60 -11.36
N ALA A 21 4.38 11.83 -12.03
CA ALA A 21 4.39 12.42 -13.37
C ALA A 21 3.81 11.46 -14.42
N LEU A 22 4.06 10.16 -14.30
CA LEU A 22 3.53 9.12 -15.18
C LEU A 22 2.03 8.93 -14.96
N VAL A 23 1.55 8.89 -13.72
CA VAL A 23 0.12 8.85 -13.38
C VAL A 23 -0.62 10.05 -13.99
N LYS A 24 -0.06 11.26 -13.85
CA LYS A 24 -0.63 12.46 -14.46
C LYS A 24 -0.69 12.38 -15.98
N ALA A 25 0.34 11.81 -16.62
CA ALA A 25 0.35 11.62 -18.06
C ALA A 25 -0.68 10.58 -18.51
N ARG A 26 -0.80 9.44 -17.81
CA ARG A 26 -1.83 8.42 -18.01
C ARG A 26 -3.22 9.03 -17.97
N ASN A 27 -3.55 9.73 -16.88
CA ASN A 27 -4.87 10.34 -16.68
C ASN A 27 -5.20 11.36 -17.78
N ALA A 28 -4.23 12.19 -18.17
CA ALA A 28 -4.42 13.15 -19.26
C ALA A 28 -4.70 12.47 -20.62
N ILE A 29 -4.20 11.26 -20.85
CA ILE A 29 -4.53 10.48 -22.06
C ILE A 29 -5.92 9.86 -21.93
N VAL A 30 -6.24 9.22 -20.79
CA VAL A 30 -7.55 8.60 -20.54
C VAL A 30 -8.69 9.62 -20.65
N GLU A 31 -8.49 10.85 -20.16
CA GLU A 31 -9.46 11.96 -20.28
C GLU A 31 -9.80 12.33 -21.73
N LEU A 32 -8.97 11.97 -22.72
CA LEU A 32 -9.26 12.20 -24.13
C LEU A 32 -10.33 11.24 -24.70
N GLU A 33 -10.73 10.19 -23.97
CA GLU A 33 -11.71 9.20 -24.43
C GLU A 33 -13.03 9.85 -24.87
N ASP A 34 -13.54 10.80 -24.08
CA ASP A 34 -14.78 11.52 -24.37
C ASP A 34 -14.64 12.38 -25.63
N GLU A 35 -13.54 13.12 -25.76
CA GLU A 35 -13.26 13.94 -26.95
C GLU A 35 -13.09 13.09 -28.22
N LEU A 36 -12.46 11.92 -28.10
CA LEU A 36 -12.29 10.97 -29.21
C LEU A 36 -13.63 10.34 -29.63
N THR A 37 -14.48 10.04 -28.66
CA THR A 37 -15.83 9.52 -28.90
C THR A 37 -16.73 10.58 -29.53
N ASP A 38 -16.68 11.82 -29.06
CA ASP A 38 -17.42 12.95 -29.63
C ASP A 38 -16.90 13.39 -31.00
N SER A 39 -15.61 13.16 -31.27
CA SER A 39 -14.99 13.39 -32.59
C SER A 39 -15.40 12.37 -33.64
N ALA A 40 -16.20 11.35 -33.27
CA ALA A 40 -16.77 10.42 -34.22
C ALA A 40 -17.54 11.18 -35.32
N SER A 41 -17.28 10.81 -36.58
CA SER A 41 -17.86 11.49 -37.73
C SER A 41 -19.39 11.48 -37.65
N PRO A 42 -20.07 12.63 -37.85
CA PRO A 42 -21.54 12.70 -37.82
C PRO A 42 -22.16 11.65 -38.75
N GLU A 43 -23.23 10.98 -38.33
CA GLU A 43 -23.87 9.89 -39.10
C GLU A 43 -24.23 10.28 -40.54
N GLU A 44 -24.52 11.56 -40.75
CA GLU A 44 -24.90 12.16 -42.03
C GLU A 44 -23.72 12.32 -43.00
N TRP A 45 -22.47 12.31 -42.51
CA TRP A 45 -21.27 12.42 -43.34
C TRP A 45 -20.85 11.04 -43.84
N THR A 46 -21.12 10.79 -45.12
CA THR A 46 -20.89 9.49 -45.77
C THR A 46 -20.02 9.62 -47.01
N GLY A 47 -19.49 8.47 -47.47
CA GLY A 47 -18.64 8.37 -48.66
C GLY A 47 -17.18 8.05 -48.34
N PRO A 48 -16.31 7.94 -49.36
CA PRO A 48 -14.94 7.45 -49.19
C PRO A 48 -14.09 8.26 -48.20
N SER A 49 -14.26 9.58 -48.17
CA SER A 49 -13.53 10.45 -47.25
C SER A 49 -13.96 10.29 -45.80
N ALA A 50 -15.26 10.08 -45.54
CA ALA A 50 -15.78 9.81 -44.20
C ALA A 50 -15.28 8.44 -43.71
N GLU A 51 -15.23 7.44 -44.59
CA GLU A 51 -14.69 6.12 -44.26
C GLU A 51 -13.19 6.16 -43.92
N SER A 52 -12.39 6.88 -44.71
CA SER A 52 -10.96 7.08 -44.38
C SER A 52 -10.76 7.86 -43.08
N ALA A 53 -11.62 8.84 -42.77
CA ALA A 53 -11.57 9.57 -41.51
C ALA A 53 -11.86 8.64 -40.31
N ARG A 54 -12.88 7.79 -40.40
CA ARG A 54 -13.20 6.78 -39.37
C ARG A 54 -12.07 5.77 -39.16
N GLN A 55 -11.46 5.30 -40.24
CA GLN A 55 -10.31 4.39 -40.16
C GLN A 55 -9.09 5.05 -39.50
N ASN A 56 -8.81 6.31 -39.82
CA ASN A 56 -7.73 7.05 -39.17
C ASN A 56 -8.01 7.29 -37.69
N LEU A 57 -9.25 7.66 -37.32
CA LEU A 57 -9.64 7.84 -35.92
C LEU A 57 -9.52 6.53 -35.13
N ALA A 58 -9.98 5.41 -35.69
CA ALA A 58 -9.83 4.10 -35.08
C ALA A 58 -8.35 3.73 -34.86
N LYS A 59 -7.49 4.06 -35.82
CA LYS A 59 -6.04 3.88 -35.66
C LYS A 59 -5.47 4.75 -34.53
N TYR A 60 -5.82 6.03 -34.48
CA TYR A 60 -5.34 6.91 -33.40
C TYR A 60 -5.83 6.47 -32.03
N ARG A 61 -7.05 5.93 -31.93
CA ARG A 61 -7.56 5.34 -30.70
C ARG A 61 -6.70 4.15 -30.28
N GLN A 62 -6.43 3.21 -31.19
CA GLN A 62 -5.58 2.05 -30.91
C GLN A 62 -4.16 2.46 -30.50
N ASP A 63 -3.56 3.44 -31.18
CA ASP A 63 -2.23 3.96 -30.84
C ASP A 63 -2.23 4.58 -29.42
N LEU A 64 -3.32 5.25 -29.02
CA LEU A 64 -3.47 5.82 -27.67
C LEU A 64 -3.76 4.76 -26.60
N GLU A 65 -4.56 3.73 -26.91
CA GLU A 65 -4.80 2.57 -26.04
C GLU A 65 -3.47 1.90 -25.70
N THR A 66 -2.66 1.58 -26.71
CA THR A 66 -1.32 1.01 -26.49
C THR A 66 -0.43 1.93 -25.64
N LEU A 67 -0.41 3.23 -25.93
CA LEU A 67 0.40 4.19 -25.17
C LEU A 67 -0.03 4.25 -23.69
N VAL A 68 -1.33 4.24 -23.41
CA VAL A 68 -1.82 4.27 -22.04
C VAL A 68 -1.49 2.98 -21.30
N THR A 69 -1.56 1.82 -21.97
CA THR A 69 -1.11 0.53 -21.41
C THR A 69 0.37 0.60 -21.05
N GLU A 70 1.23 1.11 -21.92
CA GLU A 70 2.67 1.23 -21.63
C GLU A 70 2.96 2.17 -20.45
N VAL A 71 2.27 3.30 -20.38
CA VAL A 71 2.43 4.26 -19.28
C VAL A 71 1.94 3.66 -17.97
N ALA A 72 0.77 3.01 -17.96
CA ALA A 72 0.22 2.36 -16.78
C ALA A 72 1.15 1.26 -16.24
N ALA A 73 1.74 0.45 -17.14
CA ALA A 73 2.69 -0.58 -16.74
C ALA A 73 3.99 -0.02 -16.14
N MET A 74 4.44 1.13 -16.65
CA MET A 74 5.58 1.83 -16.08
C MET A 74 5.25 2.43 -14.71
N VAL A 75 4.04 2.97 -14.50
CA VAL A 75 3.58 3.46 -13.19
C VAL A 75 3.74 2.38 -12.13
N ALA A 76 3.13 1.21 -12.31
CA ALA A 76 3.18 0.16 -11.29
C ALA A 76 4.58 -0.40 -11.04
N THR A 77 5.42 -0.45 -12.08
CA THR A 77 6.82 -0.83 -11.90
C THR A 77 7.57 0.22 -11.08
N VAL A 78 7.35 1.51 -11.35
CA VAL A 78 7.97 2.61 -10.61
C VAL A 78 7.51 2.60 -9.15
N ASP A 79 6.24 2.33 -8.87
CA ASP A 79 5.71 2.21 -7.50
C ASP A 79 6.36 1.02 -6.75
N THR A 80 6.48 -0.14 -7.42
CA THR A 80 7.17 -1.31 -6.85
C THR A 80 8.65 -1.00 -6.56
N VAL A 81 9.32 -0.28 -7.45
CA VAL A 81 10.71 0.14 -7.27
C VAL A 81 10.83 1.15 -6.13
N GLU A 82 9.91 2.10 -6.02
CA GLU A 82 9.86 3.05 -4.92
C GLU A 82 9.83 2.31 -3.58
N ASP A 83 8.87 1.41 -3.41
CA ASP A 83 8.69 0.62 -2.19
C ASP A 83 9.94 -0.19 -1.85
N ALA A 84 10.52 -0.85 -2.85
CA ALA A 84 11.72 -1.65 -2.66
C ALA A 84 12.94 -0.79 -2.29
N VAL A 85 13.09 0.40 -2.89
CA VAL A 85 14.15 1.35 -2.53
C VAL A 85 13.96 1.85 -1.09
N ARG A 86 12.74 2.19 -0.67
CA ARG A 86 12.46 2.58 0.73
C ARG A 86 12.82 1.47 1.70
N GLN A 87 12.45 0.22 1.42
CA GLN A 87 12.83 -0.91 2.25
C GLN A 87 14.35 -1.14 2.31
N LEU A 88 15.04 -1.04 1.16
CA LEU A 88 16.51 -1.18 1.12
C LEU A 88 17.21 -0.11 1.95
N ARG A 89 16.70 1.13 1.96
CA ARG A 89 17.22 2.22 2.80
C ARG A 89 17.09 1.89 4.29
N ARG A 90 15.93 1.36 4.71
CA ARG A 90 15.72 0.89 6.09
C ARG A 90 16.66 -0.25 6.46
N ASP A 91 16.75 -1.28 5.62
CA ASP A 91 17.63 -2.43 5.85
C ASP A 91 19.11 -1.99 6.00
N ILE A 92 19.55 -1.00 5.22
CA ILE A 92 20.90 -0.41 5.32
C ILE A 92 21.12 0.29 6.66
N ASP A 93 20.16 1.13 7.09
CA ASP A 93 20.26 1.89 8.33
C ASP A 93 20.25 0.96 9.55
N GLU A 94 19.43 -0.10 9.54
CA GLU A 94 19.45 -1.16 10.55
C GLU A 94 20.79 -1.89 10.60
N ALA A 95 21.33 -2.29 9.46
CA ALA A 95 22.61 -2.97 9.38
C ALA A 95 23.75 -2.09 9.92
N LYS A 96 23.74 -0.78 9.61
CA LYS A 96 24.68 0.19 10.16
C LYS A 96 24.51 0.38 11.67
N GLY A 97 23.27 0.44 12.16
CA GLY A 97 22.97 0.56 13.58
C GLY A 97 23.45 -0.64 14.39
N LEU A 98 23.21 -1.86 13.89
CA LEU A 98 23.71 -3.09 14.47
C LEU A 98 25.24 -3.12 14.47
N ALA A 99 25.86 -2.77 13.34
CA ALA A 99 27.32 -2.68 13.24
C ALA A 99 27.90 -1.72 14.28
N ALA A 100 27.36 -0.50 14.37
CA ALA A 100 27.81 0.52 15.30
C ALA A 100 27.67 0.09 16.78
N THR A 101 26.56 -0.57 17.14
CA THR A 101 26.30 -1.07 18.50
C THR A 101 27.38 -2.04 18.98
N HIS A 102 27.92 -2.85 18.06
CA HIS A 102 28.97 -3.83 18.35
C HIS A 102 30.38 -3.35 17.95
N GLY A 103 30.54 -2.07 17.57
CA GLY A 103 31.82 -1.45 17.22
C GLY A 103 32.34 -1.79 15.82
N PHE A 104 31.56 -2.49 15.00
CA PHE A 104 31.85 -2.71 13.59
C PHE A 104 31.52 -1.47 12.77
N ARG A 105 32.03 -1.46 11.53
CA ARG A 105 31.65 -0.48 10.51
C ARG A 105 31.41 -1.19 9.20
N ILE A 106 30.46 -0.72 8.40
CA ILE A 106 30.24 -1.20 7.04
C ILE A 106 30.88 -0.19 6.10
N ASP A 107 31.80 -0.62 5.25
CA ASP A 107 32.53 0.20 4.28
C ASP A 107 32.41 -0.43 2.89
N ASP A 108 31.59 0.17 2.01
CA ASP A 108 31.31 -0.35 0.66
C ASP A 108 30.91 -1.84 0.69
N GLY A 109 29.94 -2.18 1.55
CA GLY A 109 29.46 -3.54 1.75
C GLY A 109 30.46 -4.49 2.43
N ARG A 110 31.58 -3.99 2.96
CA ARG A 110 32.56 -4.81 3.70
C ARG A 110 32.48 -4.52 5.18
N ILE A 111 32.44 -5.58 5.98
CA ILE A 111 32.45 -5.48 7.44
C ILE A 111 33.88 -5.21 7.92
N VAL A 112 34.09 -4.05 8.53
CA VAL A 112 35.33 -3.62 9.19
C VAL A 112 35.21 -3.85 10.70
N GLU A 113 36.10 -4.66 11.25
CA GLU A 113 36.11 -5.03 12.67
C GLU A 113 36.63 -3.90 13.58
N PRO A 114 36.17 -3.84 14.85
CA PRO A 114 36.74 -2.94 15.86
C PRO A 114 38.19 -3.28 16.21
N GLU A 115 38.98 -2.28 16.60
CA GLU A 115 40.36 -2.49 17.10
C GLU A 115 40.32 -3.10 18.53
N GLY A 116 40.68 -4.39 18.69
CA GLY A 116 40.73 -5.08 20.00
C GLY A 116 40.77 -6.62 19.91
N GLU A 117 40.79 -7.33 21.06
CA GLU A 117 40.62 -8.80 21.08
C GLU A 117 39.16 -9.17 20.79
N ALA A 118 38.93 -9.91 19.71
CA ALA A 118 37.62 -10.42 19.33
C ALA A 118 37.16 -11.54 20.30
N GLY A 119 35.98 -11.36 20.90
CA GLY A 119 35.31 -12.40 21.67
C GLY A 119 34.53 -13.37 20.76
N ALA A 120 34.02 -14.47 21.32
CA ALA A 120 33.17 -15.41 20.56
C ALA A 120 31.90 -14.73 20.00
N ASP A 121 31.37 -13.74 20.73
CA ASP A 121 30.20 -12.93 20.33
C ASP A 121 30.48 -12.08 19.09
N THR A 122 31.72 -11.60 18.93
CA THR A 122 32.18 -10.80 17.79
C THR A 122 32.11 -11.59 16.48
N ALA A 123 32.39 -12.90 16.51
CA ALA A 123 32.35 -13.73 15.30
C ALA A 123 30.91 -13.99 14.82
N SER A 124 29.97 -14.17 15.75
CA SER A 124 28.54 -14.35 15.40
C SER A 124 27.97 -13.09 14.79
N VAL A 125 28.15 -11.94 15.45
CA VAL A 125 27.68 -10.63 14.96
C VAL A 125 28.26 -10.31 13.58
N LYS A 126 29.54 -10.62 13.34
CA LYS A 126 30.16 -10.45 12.03
C LYS A 126 29.48 -11.30 10.96
N SER A 127 29.15 -12.56 11.26
CA SER A 127 28.45 -13.45 10.33
C SER A 127 27.08 -12.87 9.98
N ASP A 128 26.32 -12.46 10.99
CA ASP A 128 24.98 -11.88 10.82
C ASP A 128 25.01 -10.60 9.97
N LEU A 129 26.02 -9.74 10.19
CA LEU A 129 26.21 -8.52 9.39
C LEU A 129 26.58 -8.83 7.94
N VAL A 130 27.41 -9.84 7.69
CA VAL A 130 27.75 -10.27 6.32
C VAL A 130 26.51 -10.78 5.59
N GLU A 131 25.71 -11.63 6.25
CA GLU A 131 24.48 -12.16 5.66
C GLU A 131 23.45 -11.06 5.35
N ARG A 132 23.30 -10.08 6.24
CA ARG A 132 22.43 -8.91 6.01
C ARG A 132 22.90 -8.08 4.83
N VAL A 133 24.20 -7.77 4.73
CA VAL A 133 24.75 -7.02 3.60
C VAL A 133 24.57 -7.77 2.28
N ASP A 134 24.84 -9.08 2.26
CA ASP A 134 24.65 -9.90 1.06
C ASP A 134 23.18 -9.94 0.63
N SER A 135 22.24 -10.03 1.58
CA SER A 135 20.79 -9.97 1.33
C SER A 135 20.36 -8.63 0.73
N ILE A 136 20.82 -7.51 1.30
CA ILE A 136 20.54 -6.15 0.79
C ILE A 136 21.02 -6.01 -0.66
N LEU A 137 22.26 -6.42 -0.96
CA LEU A 137 22.81 -6.34 -2.31
C LEU A 137 22.09 -7.25 -3.30
N ALA A 138 21.62 -8.42 -2.86
CA ALA A 138 20.82 -9.32 -3.68
C ALA A 138 19.47 -8.69 -4.05
N LYS A 139 18.73 -8.18 -3.06
CA LYS A 139 17.46 -7.47 -3.26
C LYS A 139 17.65 -6.25 -4.17
N ALA A 140 18.66 -5.42 -3.92
CA ALA A 140 18.94 -4.26 -4.75
C ALA A 140 19.23 -4.64 -6.21
N LYS A 141 19.93 -5.74 -6.45
CA LYS A 141 20.17 -6.24 -7.81
C LYS A 141 18.87 -6.71 -8.47
N GLU A 142 17.95 -7.32 -7.74
CA GLU A 142 16.64 -7.71 -8.26
C GLU A 142 15.84 -6.48 -8.69
N VAL A 143 15.74 -5.46 -7.83
CA VAL A 143 15.09 -4.17 -8.14
C VAL A 143 15.64 -3.54 -9.42
N ASP A 144 16.97 -3.44 -9.55
CA ASP A 144 17.64 -2.89 -10.75
C ASP A 144 17.33 -3.73 -12.01
N THR A 145 17.32 -5.06 -11.87
CA THR A 145 17.07 -5.98 -12.99
C THR A 145 15.62 -5.92 -13.47
N ASP A 146 14.68 -5.83 -12.53
CA ASP A 146 13.25 -5.79 -12.83
C ASP A 146 12.88 -4.47 -13.51
N LEU A 147 13.37 -3.34 -12.99
CA LEU A 147 13.20 -2.03 -13.63
C LEU A 147 13.80 -2.01 -15.04
N ALA A 148 15.04 -2.50 -15.20
CA ALA A 148 15.70 -2.55 -16.51
C ALA A 148 14.93 -3.43 -17.51
N THR A 149 14.45 -4.57 -17.06
CA THR A 149 13.63 -5.48 -17.89
C THR A 149 12.35 -4.83 -18.33
N MET A 150 11.71 -4.06 -17.46
CA MET A 150 10.48 -3.36 -17.80
C MET A 150 10.71 -2.23 -18.79
N LEU A 151 11.74 -1.41 -18.57
CA LEU A 151 12.14 -0.37 -19.51
C LEU A 151 12.47 -0.96 -20.89
N ASP A 152 13.14 -2.12 -20.95
CA ASP A 152 13.40 -2.83 -22.20
C ASP A 152 12.13 -3.34 -22.88
N LYS A 153 11.09 -3.74 -22.13
CA LYS A 153 9.79 -4.15 -22.69
C LYS A 153 9.04 -2.96 -23.29
N VAL A 154 8.95 -1.85 -22.57
CA VAL A 154 8.34 -0.60 -23.04
C VAL A 154 9.07 -0.07 -24.28
N LEU A 155 10.39 0.04 -24.24
CA LEU A 155 11.18 0.55 -25.38
C LEU A 155 11.12 -0.36 -26.63
N ALA A 156 10.78 -1.63 -26.45
CA ALA A 156 10.66 -2.59 -27.54
C ALA A 156 9.23 -2.71 -28.09
N ASP A 157 8.26 -1.92 -27.62
CA ASP A 157 6.84 -1.95 -28.04
C ASP A 157 6.25 -3.36 -27.88
N LYS A 158 6.59 -4.00 -26.75
CA LYS A 158 6.22 -5.40 -26.45
C LYS A 158 5.06 -5.54 -25.45
N ILE A 159 4.54 -4.42 -24.96
CA ILE A 159 3.37 -4.39 -24.09
C ILE A 159 2.16 -4.20 -25.00
N SER A 160 1.28 -5.19 -25.01
CA SER A 160 0.04 -5.13 -25.79
C SER A 160 -1.07 -4.63 -24.89
N ASP A 161 -2.00 -3.86 -25.46
CA ASP A 161 -3.30 -3.50 -24.88
C ASP A 161 -4.25 -4.71 -24.66
N GLU A 162 -3.79 -5.94 -24.91
CA GLU A 162 -4.55 -7.20 -24.92
C GLU A 162 -5.94 -7.15 -25.60
N GLY A 163 -6.14 -6.23 -26.55
CA GLY A 163 -7.43 -6.04 -27.22
C GLY A 163 -8.44 -5.19 -26.45
N ALA A 164 -7.98 -4.28 -25.60
CA ALA A 164 -8.78 -3.20 -25.01
C ALA A 164 -9.55 -2.41 -26.08
N THR A 165 -10.71 -1.86 -25.69
CA THR A 165 -11.59 -1.11 -26.60
C THR A 165 -11.86 0.33 -26.16
N THR A 166 -11.29 0.73 -25.03
CA THR A 166 -11.28 2.08 -24.47
C THR A 166 -9.93 2.37 -23.84
N LEU A 167 -9.59 3.66 -23.67
CA LEU A 167 -8.37 4.06 -22.98
C LEU A 167 -8.35 3.62 -21.51
N ALA A 168 -9.48 3.66 -20.81
CA ALA A 168 -9.55 3.17 -19.42
C ALA A 168 -9.22 1.66 -19.32
N GLN A 169 -9.79 0.83 -20.20
CA GLN A 169 -9.47 -0.61 -20.24
C GLN A 169 -8.00 -0.86 -20.57
N ALA A 170 -7.44 -0.06 -21.48
CA ALA A 170 -6.04 -0.19 -21.84
C ALA A 170 -5.11 0.20 -20.69
N ALA A 171 -5.51 1.17 -19.86
CA ALA A 171 -4.79 1.53 -18.63
C ALA A 171 -4.77 0.34 -17.67
N GLU A 172 -5.94 -0.23 -17.36
CA GLU A 172 -6.08 -1.41 -16.49
C GLU A 172 -5.22 -2.60 -16.95
N VAL A 173 -5.18 -2.88 -18.26
CA VAL A 173 -4.36 -3.96 -18.84
C VAL A 173 -2.87 -3.70 -18.61
N GLY A 174 -2.44 -2.46 -18.78
CA GLY A 174 -1.04 -2.10 -18.58
C GLY A 174 -0.66 -2.16 -17.12
N GLU A 175 -1.61 -1.88 -16.23
CA GLU A 175 -1.27 -1.40 -14.92
C GLU A 175 -0.64 -2.41 -14.00
N GLU A 176 -0.61 -3.73 -14.25
CA GLU A 176 -0.12 -4.80 -13.33
C GLU A 176 0.11 -4.29 -11.90
N ARG A 177 -0.96 -3.71 -11.29
CA ARG A 177 -0.95 -3.18 -9.93
C ARG A 177 -0.57 -4.35 -9.03
N VAL A 178 -0.15 -4.14 -7.77
CA VAL A 178 0.05 -5.31 -6.87
C VAL A 178 -1.19 -6.17 -7.00
N ARG A 179 -0.99 -7.36 -7.56
CA ARG A 179 -2.07 -8.24 -8.00
C ARG A 179 -3.05 -8.33 -6.83
N LEU A 180 -4.34 -8.04 -7.01
CA LEU A 180 -5.28 -7.96 -5.87
C LEU A 180 -5.28 -9.28 -5.08
N ASP A 181 -5.06 -10.41 -5.77
CA ASP A 181 -4.83 -11.72 -5.13
C ASP A 181 -3.53 -11.81 -4.32
N ARG A 182 -2.50 -11.04 -4.69
CA ARG A 182 -1.28 -10.86 -3.87
C ARG A 182 -1.51 -9.94 -2.69
N ILE A 183 -2.27 -8.86 -2.83
CA ILE A 183 -2.64 -8.04 -1.67
C ILE A 183 -3.42 -8.91 -0.67
N LEU A 184 -4.39 -9.68 -1.16
CA LEU A 184 -5.15 -10.61 -0.34
C LEU A 184 -4.26 -11.69 0.32
N GLU A 185 -3.23 -12.18 -0.36
CA GLU A 185 -2.30 -13.20 0.16
C GLU A 185 -1.29 -12.63 1.17
N ASP A 186 -0.66 -11.49 0.85
CA ASP A 186 0.48 -10.94 1.58
C ASP A 186 0.04 -10.13 2.80
N TYR A 187 -1.16 -9.52 2.75
CA TYR A 187 -1.72 -8.71 3.83
C TYR A 187 -2.69 -9.51 4.70
N GLN A 188 -2.20 -10.63 5.25
CA GLN A 188 -2.92 -11.44 6.22
C GLN A 188 -2.06 -11.64 7.47
N VAL A 189 -2.66 -11.50 8.66
CA VAL A 189 -1.95 -11.64 9.93
C VAL A 189 -2.64 -12.61 10.86
N ASP A 190 -1.88 -13.46 11.55
CA ASP A 190 -2.47 -14.36 12.55
C ASP A 190 -3.16 -13.56 13.66
N PRO A 191 -4.31 -14.01 14.20
CA PRO A 191 -4.98 -13.30 15.28
C PRO A 191 -4.03 -13.18 16.46
N ASP A 192 -4.27 -12.19 17.32
CA ASP A 192 -3.38 -11.96 18.45
C ASP A 192 -3.25 -13.26 19.27
N PRO A 193 -2.03 -13.82 19.42
CA PRO A 193 -1.84 -15.13 20.05
C PRO A 193 -2.25 -15.13 21.53
N ASP A 194 -2.29 -13.95 22.15
CA ASP A 194 -2.72 -13.77 23.53
C ASP A 194 -4.15 -13.23 23.66
N GLY A 195 -4.84 -13.02 22.53
CA GLY A 195 -6.25 -12.66 22.44
C GLY A 195 -6.56 -11.21 22.82
N LEU A 196 -7.78 -10.99 23.32
CA LEU A 196 -8.33 -9.66 23.59
C LEU A 196 -8.29 -9.32 25.08
N VAL A 197 -8.04 -8.05 25.40
CA VAL A 197 -8.01 -7.50 26.75
C VAL A 197 -8.90 -6.27 26.88
N ASN A 198 -9.32 -5.94 28.10
CA ASN A 198 -9.99 -4.67 28.37
C ASN A 198 -8.95 -3.62 28.77
N PHE A 199 -8.78 -2.60 27.93
CA PHE A 199 -7.88 -1.48 28.15
C PHE A 199 -8.71 -0.20 28.27
N PHE A 200 -8.74 0.39 29.47
CA PHE A 200 -9.55 1.57 29.80
C PHE A 200 -11.04 1.47 29.37
N GLY A 201 -11.64 0.29 29.44
CA GLY A 201 -13.04 0.07 29.08
C GLY A 201 -13.25 -0.29 27.60
N LYS A 202 -12.22 -0.21 26.75
CA LYS A 202 -12.24 -0.68 25.36
C LYS A 202 -11.68 -2.10 25.26
N THR A 203 -12.25 -2.92 24.39
CA THR A 203 -11.73 -4.26 24.07
C THR A 203 -10.74 -4.13 22.92
N ILE A 204 -9.47 -4.38 23.16
CA ILE A 204 -8.40 -4.29 22.15
C ILE A 204 -7.56 -5.57 22.16
N THR A 205 -6.70 -5.78 21.17
CA THR A 205 -5.77 -6.91 21.20
C THR A 205 -4.75 -6.72 22.32
N LYS A 206 -4.20 -7.83 22.83
CA LYS A 206 -3.19 -7.74 23.89
C LYS A 206 -1.93 -7.03 23.42
N SER A 207 -1.51 -7.25 22.16
CA SER A 207 -0.39 -6.54 21.54
C SER A 207 -0.63 -5.04 21.47
N GLU A 208 -1.84 -4.56 21.13
CA GLU A 208 -2.17 -3.13 21.17
C GLU A 208 -2.03 -2.56 22.59
N ALA A 209 -2.52 -3.29 23.61
CA ALA A 209 -2.44 -2.84 25.00
C ALA A 209 -1.00 -2.70 25.49
N GLU A 210 -0.12 -3.65 25.13
CA GLU A 210 1.30 -3.62 25.47
C GLU A 210 2.01 -2.41 24.82
N LEU A 211 1.75 -2.14 23.53
CA LEU A 211 2.28 -0.98 22.82
C LEU A 211 1.80 0.35 23.41
N LEU A 212 0.54 0.44 23.84
CA LEU A 212 -0.01 1.63 24.48
C LEU A 212 0.56 1.88 25.88
N ASP A 213 0.80 0.82 26.66
CA ASP A 213 1.44 0.93 27.97
C ASP A 213 2.89 1.46 27.84
N ASP A 214 3.62 1.02 26.81
CA ASP A 214 5.02 1.40 26.56
C ASP A 214 5.20 2.88 26.19
N ILE A 215 4.25 3.49 25.47
CA ILE A 215 4.28 4.94 25.15
C ILE A 215 3.83 5.84 26.31
N GLY A 216 3.23 5.24 27.35
CA GLY A 216 2.79 5.91 28.58
C GLY A 216 1.63 6.90 28.41
N LEU A 217 1.20 7.51 29.52
CA LEU A 217 -0.05 8.30 29.58
C LEU A 217 -0.13 9.48 28.60
N LEU A 218 1.00 10.13 28.29
CA LEU A 218 1.01 11.23 27.32
C LEU A 218 0.88 10.69 25.89
N GLY A 219 1.54 9.58 25.56
CA GLY A 219 1.39 8.91 24.27
C GLY A 219 -0.04 8.39 24.06
N ILE A 220 -0.66 7.79 25.09
CA ILE A 220 -2.06 7.35 25.04
C ILE A 220 -3.01 8.51 24.74
N LYS A 221 -2.78 9.69 25.34
CA LYS A 221 -3.58 10.88 25.03
C LYS A 221 -3.41 11.30 23.57
N ASP A 222 -2.17 11.32 23.07
CA ASP A 222 -1.89 11.68 21.68
C ASP A 222 -2.52 10.68 20.70
N MET A 223 -2.51 9.38 21.03
CA MET A 223 -3.21 8.33 20.27
C MET A 223 -4.72 8.59 20.19
N TYR A 224 -5.34 8.95 21.30
CA TYR A 224 -6.76 9.32 21.32
C TYR A 224 -7.07 10.55 20.46
N ASP A 225 -6.21 11.58 20.52
CA ASP A 225 -6.36 12.76 19.68
C ASP A 225 -6.16 12.44 18.19
N ILE A 226 -5.17 11.59 17.85
CA ILE A 226 -4.89 11.11 16.50
C ILE A 226 -6.07 10.29 15.94
N GLN A 227 -6.60 9.36 16.74
CA GLN A 227 -7.77 8.56 16.36
C GLN A 227 -8.94 9.48 16.04
N ASN A 228 -9.36 10.33 16.98
CA ASN A 228 -10.48 11.25 16.76
C ASN A 228 -10.28 12.14 15.53
N LYS A 229 -9.05 12.64 15.34
CA LYS A 229 -8.73 13.48 14.18
C LYS A 229 -8.90 12.72 12.87
N ALA A 230 -8.48 11.46 12.80
CA ALA A 230 -8.63 10.62 11.62
C ALA A 230 -10.11 10.37 11.30
N PHE A 231 -10.91 10.00 12.32
CA PHE A 231 -12.36 9.80 12.18
C PHE A 231 -13.08 11.07 11.70
N GLU A 232 -12.90 12.20 12.40
CA GLU A 232 -13.53 13.47 12.03
C GLU A 232 -13.17 13.91 10.61
N THR A 233 -11.91 13.76 10.22
CA THR A 233 -11.44 14.18 8.90
C THR A 233 -11.96 13.26 7.79
N ALA A 234 -12.08 11.95 8.08
CA ALA A 234 -12.64 10.99 7.13
C ALA A 234 -14.13 11.27 6.88
N GLU A 235 -14.91 11.49 7.94
CA GLU A 235 -16.32 11.91 7.84
C GLU A 235 -16.50 13.24 7.08
N GLU A 236 -15.61 14.21 7.29
CA GLU A 236 -15.67 15.49 6.58
C GLU A 236 -15.37 15.35 5.08
N ARG A 237 -14.40 14.52 4.69
CA ARG A 237 -13.94 14.39 3.29
C ARG A 237 -14.79 13.42 2.47
N PHE A 238 -15.32 12.38 3.09
CA PHE A 238 -16.10 11.32 2.44
C PHE A 238 -17.49 11.20 3.11
N GLU A 239 -18.19 12.33 3.22
CA GLU A 239 -19.49 12.43 3.91
C GLU A 239 -20.53 11.46 3.30
N GLY A 240 -21.18 10.68 4.16
CA GLY A 240 -22.30 9.81 3.77
C GLY A 240 -21.90 8.45 3.20
N GLN A 241 -20.60 8.11 3.20
CA GLN A 241 -20.13 6.76 2.89
C GLN A 241 -20.19 5.84 4.12
N ASP A 242 -20.11 4.52 3.91
CA ASP A 242 -20.06 3.53 5.00
C ASP A 242 -18.73 3.67 5.75
N SER A 243 -18.74 3.52 7.07
CA SER A 243 -17.51 3.63 7.86
C SER A 243 -16.57 2.45 7.66
N ASN A 244 -17.05 1.36 7.08
CA ASN A 244 -16.25 0.16 6.79
C ASN A 244 -16.23 -0.10 5.28
N ASP A 245 -15.15 -0.71 4.80
CA ASP A 245 -15.00 -1.25 3.44
C ASP A 245 -15.03 -0.19 2.31
N SER A 246 -15.11 1.10 2.67
CA SER A 246 -15.35 2.20 1.73
C SER A 246 -14.12 3.09 1.48
N HIS A 247 -14.26 4.10 0.60
CA HIS A 247 -13.24 5.14 0.45
C HIS A 247 -13.01 5.94 1.74
N GLN A 248 -14.08 6.15 2.53
CA GLN A 248 -13.95 6.77 3.85
C GLN A 248 -13.08 5.92 4.78
N ASP A 249 -13.28 4.61 4.75
CA ASP A 249 -12.54 3.65 5.56
C ASP A 249 -11.06 3.60 5.16
N ALA A 250 -10.80 3.41 3.86
CA ALA A 250 -9.46 3.43 3.29
C ALA A 250 -8.71 4.73 3.63
N PHE A 251 -9.38 5.89 3.49
CA PHE A 251 -8.83 7.17 3.91
C PHE A 251 -8.51 7.21 5.40
N ARG A 252 -9.45 6.75 6.25
CA ARG A 252 -9.28 6.79 7.71
C ARG A 252 -8.09 5.96 8.14
N HIS A 253 -7.95 4.73 7.63
CA HIS A 253 -6.85 3.82 7.94
C HIS A 253 -5.49 4.41 7.55
N ALA A 254 -5.37 4.91 6.31
CA ALA A 254 -4.14 5.58 5.87
C ALA A 254 -3.83 6.85 6.68
N TYR A 255 -4.81 7.73 6.88
CA TYR A 255 -4.56 8.99 7.56
C TYR A 255 -4.24 8.79 9.05
N TRP A 256 -4.87 7.81 9.69
CA TRP A 256 -4.53 7.40 11.04
C TRP A 256 -3.08 6.90 11.13
N ASN A 257 -2.66 6.02 10.22
CA ASN A 257 -1.29 5.53 10.14
C ASN A 257 -0.27 6.63 9.80
N ALA A 258 -0.63 7.59 8.96
CA ALA A 258 0.20 8.74 8.65
C ALA A 258 0.47 9.59 9.90
N LEU A 259 -0.58 9.90 10.68
CA LEU A 259 -0.46 10.68 11.91
C LEU A 259 0.32 9.92 13.00
N MET A 260 0.09 8.61 13.14
CA MET A 260 0.87 7.77 14.06
C MET A 260 2.34 7.74 13.67
N THR A 261 2.63 7.61 12.37
CA THR A 261 4.01 7.59 11.84
C THR A 261 4.74 8.89 12.15
N GLN A 262 4.10 10.05 11.92
CA GLN A 262 4.71 11.34 12.29
C GLN A 262 4.95 11.49 13.80
N ARG A 263 4.09 10.89 14.64
CA ARG A 263 4.15 11.07 16.09
C ARG A 263 5.10 10.09 16.78
N PHE A 264 5.06 8.82 16.38
CA PHE A 264 5.67 7.69 17.08
C PHE A 264 6.70 6.94 16.22
N GLY A 265 6.78 7.24 14.92
CA GLY A 265 7.65 6.57 13.96
C GLY A 265 6.94 5.47 13.18
N GLU A 266 7.47 5.15 12.00
CA GLU A 266 6.92 4.15 11.07
C GLU A 266 6.83 2.76 11.70
N GLU A 267 7.92 2.30 12.32
CA GLU A 267 7.99 0.96 12.94
C GLU A 267 6.92 0.78 14.04
N TRP A 268 6.74 1.81 14.88
CA TRP A 268 5.72 1.76 15.93
C TRP A 268 4.31 1.78 15.34
N ALA A 269 4.07 2.62 14.33
CA ALA A 269 2.77 2.70 13.65
C ALA A 269 2.42 1.39 12.93
N GLU A 270 3.40 0.72 12.33
CA GLU A 270 3.25 -0.59 11.72
C GLU A 270 2.86 -1.64 12.76
N GLN A 271 3.62 -1.76 13.86
CA GLN A 271 3.33 -2.70 14.93
C GLN A 271 1.94 -2.49 15.52
N TYR A 272 1.57 -1.23 15.77
CA TYR A 272 0.26 -0.88 16.32
C TYR A 272 -0.87 -1.17 15.33
N GLY A 273 -0.72 -0.74 14.07
CA GLY A 273 -1.70 -0.99 13.01
C GLY A 273 -1.90 -2.49 12.77
N THR A 274 -0.82 -3.27 12.66
CA THR A 274 -0.91 -4.72 12.57
C THR A 274 -1.59 -5.33 13.79
N ALA A 275 -1.25 -4.90 15.00
CA ALA A 275 -1.91 -5.38 16.21
C ALA A 275 -3.42 -5.04 16.23
N HIS A 276 -3.83 -3.92 15.65
CA HIS A 276 -5.23 -3.54 15.49
C HIS A 276 -5.99 -4.49 14.56
N GLU A 277 -5.37 -4.88 13.44
CA GLU A 277 -6.02 -5.77 12.46
C GLU A 277 -6.07 -7.24 12.89
N ARG A 278 -5.31 -7.64 13.92
CA ARG A 278 -5.30 -9.00 14.49
C ARG A 278 -6.57 -9.41 15.26
N LEU A 279 -7.66 -8.67 15.10
CA LEU A 279 -8.95 -8.97 15.74
C LEU A 279 -9.53 -10.29 15.19
N PRO A 280 -9.99 -11.20 16.06
CA PRO A 280 -10.52 -12.48 15.61
C PRO A 280 -11.84 -12.29 14.84
N GLY A 281 -11.94 -12.95 13.69
CA GLY A 281 -13.16 -12.96 12.87
C GLY A 281 -13.28 -11.79 11.88
N ASN A 282 -12.21 -11.03 11.65
CA ASN A 282 -12.17 -10.06 10.56
C ASN A 282 -12.18 -10.80 9.20
N PRO A 283 -13.08 -10.45 8.25
CA PRO A 283 -13.05 -10.99 6.89
C PRO A 283 -11.67 -10.81 6.23
N ALA A 284 -11.24 -11.77 5.42
CA ALA A 284 -9.91 -11.77 4.81
C ALA A 284 -9.67 -10.53 3.93
N ASP A 285 -10.67 -10.16 3.11
CA ASP A 285 -10.56 -9.01 2.21
C ASP A 285 -10.44 -7.69 2.98
N ARG A 286 -11.21 -7.55 4.08
CA ARG A 286 -11.14 -6.36 4.94
C ARG A 286 -9.78 -6.27 5.63
N GLU A 287 -9.30 -7.37 6.21
CA GLU A 287 -7.98 -7.40 6.86
C GLU A 287 -6.87 -6.97 5.88
N ALA A 288 -6.91 -7.49 4.65
CA ALA A 288 -5.97 -7.12 3.60
C ALA A 288 -6.10 -5.66 3.17
N MET A 289 -7.33 -5.18 2.97
CA MET A 289 -7.64 -3.79 2.64
C MET A 289 -7.06 -2.84 3.70
N ASP A 290 -7.36 -3.09 4.97
CA ASP A 290 -6.97 -2.24 6.08
C ASP A 290 -5.45 -2.22 6.26
N LEU A 291 -4.80 -3.40 6.25
CA LEU A 291 -3.34 -3.48 6.37
C LEU A 291 -2.60 -2.81 5.21
N TYR A 292 -3.07 -2.98 3.97
CA TYR A 292 -2.49 -2.33 2.79
C TYR A 292 -2.65 -0.80 2.89
N ASN A 293 -3.87 -0.32 3.18
CA ASN A 293 -4.15 1.10 3.33
C ASN A 293 -3.38 1.72 4.50
N ASN A 294 -3.22 0.99 5.60
CA ASN A 294 -2.37 1.37 6.72
C ASN A 294 -0.92 1.61 6.25
N GLU A 295 -0.35 0.71 5.45
CA GLU A 295 1.01 0.85 4.89
C GLU A 295 1.14 2.07 3.99
N VAL A 296 0.19 2.29 3.07
CA VAL A 296 0.18 3.49 2.20
C VAL A 296 0.18 4.77 3.04
N GLY A 297 -0.59 4.80 4.13
CA GLY A 297 -0.59 5.90 5.09
C GLY A 297 0.77 6.16 5.74
N ARG A 298 1.46 5.11 6.18
CA ARG A 298 2.81 5.22 6.76
C ARG A 298 3.81 5.78 5.74
N LYS A 299 3.80 5.25 4.51
CA LYS A 299 4.65 5.75 3.40
C LYS A 299 4.44 7.24 3.17
N ILE A 300 3.19 7.69 3.02
CA ILE A 300 2.85 9.11 2.83
C ILE A 300 3.45 9.99 3.94
N ALA A 301 3.43 9.54 5.19
CA ALA A 301 4.02 10.30 6.31
C ALA A 301 5.55 10.29 6.33
N VAL A 302 6.18 9.16 5.99
CA VAL A 302 7.66 9.05 5.86
C VAL A 302 8.17 10.03 4.79
N ASP A 303 7.44 10.14 3.68
CA ASP A 303 7.83 10.95 2.53
C ASP A 303 7.54 12.44 2.75
N ASN A 304 6.72 12.74 3.75
CA ASN A 304 6.28 14.09 4.08
C ASN A 304 6.46 14.37 5.59
N PRO A 305 7.69 14.30 6.13
CA PRO A 305 7.93 14.35 7.57
C PRO A 305 7.57 15.73 8.18
N ASP A 306 7.62 16.79 7.38
CA ASP A 306 7.30 18.16 7.77
C ASP A 306 5.87 18.59 7.41
N ALA A 307 5.06 17.71 6.78
CA ALA A 307 3.69 18.05 6.43
C ALA A 307 2.85 18.24 7.69
N ASP A 308 2.08 19.33 7.73
CA ASP A 308 1.07 19.49 8.78
C ASP A 308 -0.08 18.49 8.58
N PRO A 309 -0.91 18.22 9.61
CA PRO A 309 -1.99 17.25 9.51
C PRO A 309 -2.96 17.51 8.36
N LYS A 310 -3.19 18.78 8.01
CA LYS A 310 -4.07 19.11 6.88
C LYS A 310 -3.44 18.69 5.56
N LYS A 311 -2.15 18.98 5.38
CA LYS A 311 -1.41 18.59 4.18
C LYS A 311 -1.30 17.07 4.06
N LEU A 312 -1.08 16.35 5.16
CA LEU A 312 -1.13 14.88 5.16
C LEU A 312 -2.51 14.37 4.73
N ALA A 313 -3.58 14.92 5.30
CA ALA A 313 -4.93 14.55 4.88
C ALA A 313 -5.19 14.85 3.40
N ASP A 314 -4.67 15.96 2.86
CA ASP A 314 -4.76 16.26 1.42
C ASP A 314 -4.01 15.23 0.56
N LEU A 315 -2.85 14.74 1.02
CA LEU A 315 -2.07 13.71 0.31
C LEU A 315 -2.74 12.34 0.37
N VAL A 316 -3.33 11.98 1.51
CA VAL A 316 -4.09 10.72 1.66
C VAL A 316 -5.37 10.74 0.82
N GLU A 317 -6.11 11.86 0.80
CA GLU A 317 -7.28 11.99 -0.08
C GLU A 317 -6.88 11.87 -1.55
N GLN A 318 -5.72 12.43 -1.92
CA GLN A 318 -5.19 12.29 -3.27
C GLN A 318 -4.81 10.83 -3.58
N ALA A 319 -4.23 10.09 -2.62
CA ALA A 319 -3.94 8.66 -2.77
C ALA A 319 -5.20 7.83 -3.07
N VAL A 320 -6.30 8.12 -2.37
CA VAL A 320 -7.61 7.51 -2.62
C VAL A 320 -8.10 7.81 -4.04
N LYS A 321 -8.00 9.06 -4.49
CA LYS A 321 -8.45 9.48 -5.84
C LYS A 321 -7.60 8.93 -6.97
N ASP A 322 -6.32 8.67 -6.71
CA ASP A 322 -5.36 8.21 -7.70
C ASP A 322 -5.31 6.67 -7.82
N GLY A 323 -6.15 5.94 -7.08
CA GLY A 323 -6.19 4.48 -7.12
C GLY A 323 -5.04 3.82 -6.36
N ARG A 324 -4.33 4.55 -5.48
CA ARG A 324 -3.22 3.99 -4.67
C ARG A 324 -3.71 3.23 -3.44
N MET A 325 -5.01 3.28 -3.17
CA MET A 325 -5.67 2.62 -2.05
C MET A 325 -6.54 1.48 -2.57
N VAL A 326 -6.90 0.56 -1.69
CA VAL A 326 -7.90 -0.48 -2.00
C VAL A 326 -9.16 -0.29 -1.15
N VAL A 327 -10.28 -0.71 -1.68
CA VAL A 327 -11.63 -0.72 -1.08
C VAL A 327 -12.30 -2.06 -1.39
N ILE A 328 -13.50 -2.29 -0.87
CA ILE A 328 -14.32 -3.44 -1.27
C ILE A 328 -15.40 -3.00 -2.25
N ASP A 329 -15.49 -3.66 -3.40
CA ASP A 329 -16.48 -3.36 -4.44
C ASP A 329 -17.89 -3.88 -4.08
N GLU A 330 -18.90 -3.58 -4.91
CA GLU A 330 -20.30 -4.04 -4.68
C GLU A 330 -20.45 -5.58 -4.67
N ASN A 331 -19.46 -6.32 -5.17
CA ASN A 331 -19.45 -7.78 -5.21
C ASN A 331 -18.81 -8.40 -3.97
N GLY A 332 -18.19 -7.59 -3.10
CA GLY A 332 -17.49 -8.07 -1.91
C GLY A 332 -16.00 -8.33 -2.15
N GLU A 333 -15.47 -8.02 -3.32
CA GLU A 333 -14.08 -8.29 -3.69
C GLU A 333 -13.21 -7.04 -3.47
N LEU A 334 -11.92 -7.25 -3.16
CA LEU A 334 -10.93 -6.17 -3.18
C LEU A 334 -10.90 -5.51 -4.55
N ALA A 335 -10.95 -4.18 -4.57
CA ALA A 335 -10.78 -3.36 -5.75
C ALA A 335 -9.97 -2.12 -5.41
N TYR A 336 -9.34 -1.52 -6.39
CA TYR A 336 -8.66 -0.25 -6.16
C TYR A 336 -9.67 0.89 -6.03
N SER A 337 -9.28 1.91 -5.29
CA SER A 337 -10.16 3.01 -4.90
C SER A 337 -10.63 3.88 -6.06
N ASP A 338 -9.94 3.90 -7.20
CA ASP A 338 -10.39 4.64 -8.40
C ASP A 338 -11.26 3.80 -9.35
N ASP A 339 -11.24 2.46 -9.21
CA ASP A 339 -12.09 1.54 -9.98
C ASP A 339 -13.53 1.50 -9.43
N VAL A 340 -13.72 1.89 -8.17
CA VAL A 340 -15.02 1.92 -7.49
C VAL A 340 -15.45 3.37 -7.28
N ALA A 341 -16.63 3.73 -7.80
CA ALA A 341 -17.18 5.07 -7.57
C ALA A 341 -17.52 5.29 -6.08
N GLU A 342 -17.32 6.51 -5.59
CA GLU A 342 -17.69 6.89 -4.23
C GLU A 342 -19.16 6.52 -3.89
N GLY A 343 -19.36 5.85 -2.76
CA GLY A 343 -20.68 5.34 -2.33
C GLY A 343 -21.19 4.13 -3.11
N LYS A 344 -20.33 3.50 -3.94
CA LYS A 344 -20.56 2.21 -4.61
C LYS A 344 -19.67 1.09 -4.07
N THR A 345 -19.18 1.23 -2.86
CA THR A 345 -18.45 0.16 -2.18
C THR A 345 -19.44 -0.84 -1.59
N GLY A 346 -19.03 -2.10 -1.50
CA GLY A 346 -19.83 -3.18 -0.93
C GLY A 346 -19.41 -3.50 0.49
N ARG A 347 -19.43 -4.80 0.83
CA ARG A 347 -19.01 -5.32 2.13
C ARG A 347 -18.21 -6.58 1.93
N ALA A 348 -17.09 -6.70 2.63
CA ALA A 348 -16.28 -7.91 2.60
C ALA A 348 -17.10 -9.11 3.09
N ASP A 349 -17.08 -10.20 2.33
CA ASP A 349 -17.81 -11.43 2.64
C ASP A 349 -16.94 -12.69 2.63
N ASP A 350 -15.65 -12.60 2.27
CA ASP A 350 -14.76 -13.75 2.40
C ASP A 350 -14.58 -14.17 3.86
N PRO A 351 -14.73 -15.47 4.14
CA PRO A 351 -14.57 -15.98 5.48
C PRO A 351 -13.16 -15.67 5.97
N ALA A 352 -13.07 -15.21 7.23
CA ALA A 352 -11.80 -15.10 7.92
C ALA A 352 -10.99 -16.39 7.72
N PRO A 353 -9.68 -16.31 7.42
CA PRO A 353 -8.89 -17.50 7.15
C PRO A 353 -9.04 -18.53 8.29
N GLU A 354 -9.03 -19.84 7.97
CA GLU A 354 -8.98 -20.88 9.00
C GLU A 354 -7.61 -20.82 9.69
N LYS A 355 -7.49 -20.00 10.75
CA LYS A 355 -6.23 -19.77 11.46
C LYS A 355 -6.13 -20.74 12.66
N GLU A 356 -5.17 -21.68 12.64
CA GLU A 356 -4.90 -22.63 13.74
C GLU A 356 -4.32 -21.89 14.96
N GLY A 357 -5.17 -21.48 15.90
CA GLY A 357 -4.67 -20.79 17.10
C GLY A 357 -5.75 -20.19 17.98
N GLY A 358 -6.63 -21.00 18.52
CA GLY A 358 -7.63 -20.53 19.48
C GLY A 358 -8.40 -21.69 20.08
N ASP A 359 -7.81 -22.38 21.06
CA ASP A 359 -8.55 -23.29 21.92
C ASP A 359 -9.58 -22.48 22.72
N VAL A 360 -10.76 -22.25 22.13
CA VAL A 360 -11.93 -21.84 22.87
C VAL A 360 -12.39 -23.08 23.64
N ALA A 361 -12.00 -23.15 24.91
CA ALA A 361 -12.44 -24.16 25.85
C ALA A 361 -13.97 -24.30 25.76
N GLY A 362 -14.41 -25.45 25.23
CA GLY A 362 -15.80 -25.74 24.98
C GLY A 362 -16.62 -25.72 26.27
N SER A 363 -17.75 -25.00 26.23
CA SER A 363 -18.88 -25.28 27.10
C SER A 363 -20.12 -25.48 26.25
N HIS A 364 -20.59 -26.73 26.24
CA HIS A 364 -21.89 -27.10 25.69
C HIS A 364 -23.01 -26.40 26.45
N THR A 365 -23.82 -25.59 25.76
CA THR A 365 -25.27 -25.56 26.01
C THR A 365 -26.04 -25.39 24.70
N SER A 366 -27.09 -26.19 24.60
CA SER A 366 -27.97 -26.39 23.45
C SER A 366 -28.83 -25.18 23.07
N GLY A 367 -28.97 -24.98 21.75
CA GLY A 367 -30.24 -24.70 21.09
C GLY A 367 -30.87 -23.33 21.29
N GLY A 368 -30.69 -22.44 20.31
CA GLY A 368 -31.51 -21.24 20.13
C GLY A 368 -31.10 -20.51 18.86
N SER A 369 -31.94 -20.57 17.82
CA SER A 369 -31.83 -19.74 16.63
C SER A 369 -31.90 -18.26 17.02
N GLY A 370 -30.93 -17.47 16.56
CA GLY A 370 -30.92 -16.02 16.68
C GLY A 370 -29.80 -15.46 15.82
N ASP A 371 -30.18 -14.81 14.73
CA ASP A 371 -29.32 -13.92 13.95
C ASP A 371 -28.68 -12.89 14.90
N ASN A 372 -27.35 -12.81 14.88
CA ASN A 372 -26.61 -11.74 15.55
C ASN A 372 -25.31 -11.46 14.78
N SER A 373 -25.44 -10.84 13.61
CA SER A 373 -24.38 -10.05 13.01
C SER A 373 -24.16 -8.83 13.90
N GLY A 374 -23.18 -8.93 14.81
CA GLY A 374 -22.81 -7.84 15.69
C GLY A 374 -22.03 -6.79 14.90
N ASP A 375 -22.69 -5.68 14.59
CA ASP A 375 -22.04 -4.42 14.27
C ASP A 375 -21.16 -4.04 15.49
N TYR A 376 -19.84 -4.11 15.33
CA TYR A 376 -18.91 -3.49 16.28
C TYR A 376 -18.82 -2.01 15.95
N ASP A 377 -19.81 -1.27 16.43
CA ASP A 377 -19.85 0.19 16.47
C ASP A 377 -18.74 0.70 17.41
N TRP A 378 -17.63 1.19 16.83
CA TRP A 378 -16.55 1.86 17.54
C TRP A 378 -16.74 3.39 17.58
N GLY A 379 -17.97 3.86 17.80
CA GLY A 379 -18.24 5.25 18.14
C GLY A 379 -18.32 5.48 19.66
N SER A 380 -17.20 5.77 20.34
CA SER A 380 -17.08 6.58 21.59
C SER A 380 -15.65 6.79 22.08
#